data_AF-A0A9Q5C660-F1
#
_entry.id   AF-A0A9Q5C660-F1
#
_cell.length_a   1.000
_cell.length_b   1.000
_cell.length_c   1.000
_cell.angle_alpha   90.00
_cell.angle_beta   90.00
_cell.angle_gamma   90.00
#
_symmetry.space_group_name_H-M   'P 1'
#
loop_
_entity.id
_entity.type
_entity.pdbx_description
1 polymer ?
#
loop_
_entity_poly.entity_id
_entity_poly.type
_entity_poly.pdbx_seq_one_letter_code
_entity_poly.pdbx_strand_id
1 'polypeptide(L)'
;MTSVFSEGSQKKIYTTKYERTPTKHDYDQQSKSNKITGLKGERYVVEYEKSQLQGNKKLQSKVEQVSVTQGDGLGYDILSFNPDGSEKHIEVKTTTDSENIPFYISQNERQYAKEDNSSYWLYRVYDINKEAKLEKYHGNLEQYFSFEPTNYLALKKEN
;
A
#
# COMPACT_ATOMS: atom_id res chain seq x y z
N MET A 1 -16.70 -19.69 -43.22
CA MET A 1 -16.11 -18.36 -42.95
C MET A 1 -16.03 -18.21 -41.44
N THR A 2 -14.82 -18.29 -40.94
CA THR A 2 -14.44 -18.20 -39.54
C THR A 2 -14.56 -16.75 -39.09
N SER A 3 -15.32 -16.50 -38.02
CA SER A 3 -15.16 -15.30 -37.20
C SER A 3 -15.16 -15.75 -35.74
N VAL A 4 -13.97 -15.65 -35.15
CA VAL A 4 -13.68 -15.91 -33.74
C VAL A 4 -13.57 -14.54 -33.10
N PHE A 5 -14.35 -14.24 -32.06
CA PHE A 5 -14.01 -13.19 -31.11
C PHE A 5 -14.33 -13.67 -29.69
N SER A 6 -13.34 -13.44 -28.83
CA SER A 6 -13.03 -14.17 -27.61
C SER A 6 -13.94 -13.86 -26.43
N GLU A 7 -14.28 -14.92 -25.70
CA GLU A 7 -14.95 -14.89 -24.40
C GLU A 7 -14.04 -14.31 -23.30
N GLY A 8 -14.57 -13.32 -22.59
CA GLY A 8 -14.67 -13.27 -21.13
C GLY A 8 -13.39 -13.43 -20.30
N SER A 9 -12.76 -12.30 -19.95
CA SER A 9 -11.88 -12.22 -18.78
C SER A 9 -12.69 -12.51 -17.50
N GLN A 10 -12.50 -13.70 -16.91
CA GLN A 10 -13.14 -14.12 -15.67
C GLN A 10 -12.75 -13.18 -14.51
N LYS A 11 -13.74 -12.48 -13.93
CA LYS A 11 -13.61 -11.77 -12.65
C LYS A 11 -13.41 -12.80 -11.53
N LYS A 12 -12.22 -12.87 -10.94
CA LYS A 12 -12.01 -13.55 -9.66
C LYS A 12 -12.65 -12.69 -8.56
N ILE A 13 -13.86 -13.05 -8.15
CA ILE A 13 -14.49 -12.50 -6.95
C ILE A 13 -13.84 -13.18 -5.74
N TYR A 14 -13.00 -12.46 -5.00
CA TYR A 14 -12.44 -12.93 -3.75
C TYR A 14 -13.59 -13.06 -2.73
N THR A 15 -14.10 -14.27 -2.55
CA THR A 15 -15.19 -14.57 -1.60
C THR A 15 -14.60 -15.20 -0.36
N THR A 16 -14.85 -14.62 0.82
CA THR A 16 -14.39 -15.11 2.13
C THR A 16 -15.26 -16.28 2.62
N LYS A 17 -15.08 -17.47 2.03
CA LYS A 17 -15.51 -18.72 2.69
C LYS A 17 -14.36 -19.24 3.55
N TYR A 18 -14.54 -19.23 4.87
CA TYR A 18 -13.59 -19.83 5.83
C TYR A 18 -13.68 -21.36 5.80
N GLU A 19 -13.25 -21.98 4.70
CA GLU A 19 -13.05 -23.43 4.63
C GLU A 19 -11.71 -23.78 5.26
N ARG A 20 -11.72 -24.67 6.27
CA ARG A 20 -10.51 -25.09 6.97
C ARG A 20 -9.82 -26.19 6.17
N THR A 21 -8.93 -25.80 5.26
CA THR A 21 -8.12 -26.73 4.46
C THR A 21 -6.67 -26.72 4.95
N PRO A 22 -6.09 -27.86 5.36
CA PRO A 22 -4.69 -27.93 5.77
C PRO A 22 -3.80 -27.53 4.58
N THR A 23 -3.09 -26.43 4.71
CA THR A 23 -2.15 -25.95 3.70
C THR A 23 -0.83 -25.60 4.38
N LYS A 24 0.26 -26.23 3.91
CA LYS A 24 1.61 -25.95 4.40
C LYS A 24 2.12 -24.70 3.68
N HIS A 25 1.81 -23.53 4.23
CA HIS A 25 2.33 -22.26 3.73
C HIS A 25 3.73 -22.01 4.29
N ASP A 26 4.68 -21.68 3.41
CA ASP A 26 6.02 -21.20 3.81
C ASP A 26 5.96 -19.69 4.07
N TYR A 27 5.44 -19.34 5.26
CA TYR A 27 5.23 -17.96 5.68
C TYR A 27 6.52 -17.14 5.70
N ASP A 28 7.66 -17.76 6.03
CA ASP A 28 8.94 -17.06 6.17
C ASP A 28 9.48 -16.62 4.82
N GLN A 29 9.42 -17.49 3.80
CA GLN A 29 9.84 -17.12 2.44
C GLN A 29 8.92 -16.06 1.84
N GLN A 30 7.60 -16.20 2.03
CA GLN A 30 6.63 -15.23 1.52
C GLN A 30 6.79 -13.87 2.20
N SER A 31 7.00 -13.84 3.52
CA SER A 31 7.25 -12.60 4.26
C SER A 31 8.51 -11.88 3.77
N LYS A 32 9.59 -12.62 3.49
CA LYS A 32 10.83 -12.03 2.96
C LYS A 32 10.63 -11.45 1.57
N SER A 33 9.97 -12.19 0.68
CA SER A 33 9.66 -11.71 -0.68
C SER A 33 8.78 -10.47 -0.65
N ASN A 34 7.73 -10.47 0.19
CA ASN A 34 6.84 -9.31 0.37
C ASN A 34 7.60 -8.09 0.88
N LYS A 35 8.53 -8.26 1.83
CA LYS A 35 9.37 -7.17 2.34
C LYS A 35 10.27 -6.57 1.26
N ILE A 36 10.88 -7.40 0.41
CA ILE A 36 11.71 -6.93 -0.72
C ILE A 36 10.85 -6.15 -1.72
N THR A 37 9.66 -6.65 -2.04
CA THR A 37 8.71 -6.00 -2.95
C THR A 37 8.21 -4.67 -2.39
N GLY A 38 7.84 -4.62 -1.10
CA GLY A 38 7.44 -3.39 -0.40
C GLY A 38 8.53 -2.32 -0.46
N LEU A 39 9.76 -2.68 -0.07
CA LEU A 39 10.89 -1.76 -0.07
C LEU A 39 11.20 -1.21 -1.49
N LYS A 40 11.02 -2.04 -2.53
CA LYS A 40 11.18 -1.60 -3.91
C LYS A 40 10.12 -0.55 -4.30
N GLY A 41 8.88 -0.75 -3.88
CA GLY A 41 7.80 0.20 -4.09
C GLY A 41 8.00 1.51 -3.33
N GLU A 42 8.40 1.44 -2.06
CA GLU A 42 8.69 2.64 -1.26
C GLU A 42 9.78 3.49 -1.92
N ARG A 43 10.88 2.87 -2.37
CA ARG A 43 11.94 3.57 -3.11
C ARG A 43 11.44 4.21 -4.41
N TYR A 44 10.59 3.50 -5.14
CA TYR A 44 9.95 4.04 -6.34
C TYR A 44 9.12 5.29 -6.02
N VAL A 45 8.33 5.25 -4.94
CA VAL A 45 7.49 6.37 -4.52
C VAL A 45 8.32 7.56 -4.05
N VAL A 46 9.42 7.35 -3.33
CA VAL A 46 10.35 8.44 -2.94
C VAL A 46 10.84 9.20 -4.17
N GLU A 47 11.30 8.48 -5.20
CA GLU A 47 11.81 9.12 -6.43
C GLU A 47 10.68 9.77 -7.23
N TYR A 48 9.49 9.15 -7.26
CA TYR A 48 8.30 9.77 -7.84
C TYR A 48 7.97 11.11 -7.15
N GLU A 49 7.90 11.15 -5.82
CA GLU A 49 7.55 12.37 -5.08
C GLU A 49 8.61 13.47 -5.24
N LYS A 50 9.91 13.12 -5.23
CA LYS A 50 10.98 14.08 -5.55
C LYS A 50 10.80 14.68 -6.95
N SER A 51 10.39 13.87 -7.93
CA SER A 51 10.12 14.35 -9.29
C SER A 51 8.93 15.30 -9.36
N GLN A 52 7.92 15.15 -8.50
CA GLN A 52 6.77 16.06 -8.43
C GLN A 52 7.15 17.43 -7.85
N LEU A 53 8.21 17.48 -7.04
CA LEU A 53 8.75 18.69 -6.42
C LEU A 53 9.82 19.38 -7.28
N GLN A 54 9.86 19.12 -8.59
CA GLN A 54 10.81 19.75 -9.52
C GLN A 54 10.80 21.28 -9.39
N GLY A 55 12.00 21.86 -9.30
CA GLY A 55 12.18 23.30 -9.06
C GLY A 55 12.27 23.71 -7.58
N ASN A 56 11.81 22.87 -6.64
CA ASN A 56 11.93 23.12 -5.20
C ASN A 56 12.93 22.15 -4.53
N LYS A 57 14.22 22.40 -4.74
CA LYS A 57 15.31 21.56 -4.21
C LYS A 57 15.26 21.39 -2.68
N LYS A 58 14.77 22.40 -1.96
CA LYS A 58 14.65 22.37 -0.49
C LYS A 58 13.60 21.36 -0.03
N LEU A 59 12.47 21.26 -0.72
CA LEU A 59 11.45 20.25 -0.39
C LEU A 59 11.87 18.85 -0.85
N GLN A 60 12.48 18.73 -2.04
CA GLN A 60 13.00 17.44 -2.51
C GLN A 60 13.98 16.79 -1.53
N SER A 61 14.88 17.58 -0.92
CA SER A 61 15.85 17.08 0.06
C SER A 61 15.22 16.67 1.40
N LYS A 62 13.95 17.02 1.63
CA LYS A 62 13.21 16.66 2.85
C LYS A 62 12.32 15.43 2.67
N VAL A 63 12.15 14.93 1.44
CA VAL A 63 11.40 13.69 1.22
C VAL A 63 12.14 12.55 1.92
N GLU A 64 11.47 11.85 2.82
CA GLU A 64 12.06 10.87 3.73
C GLU A 64 11.25 9.57 3.73
N GLN A 65 11.94 8.44 3.61
CA GLN A 65 11.36 7.12 3.82
C GLN A 65 11.41 6.77 5.30
N VAL A 66 10.40 7.20 6.04
CA VAL A 66 10.34 7.10 7.52
C VAL A 66 10.26 5.66 8.01
N SER A 67 9.68 4.74 7.22
CA SER A 67 9.67 3.30 7.50
C SER A 67 11.09 2.72 7.71
N VAL A 68 12.10 3.33 7.06
CA VAL A 68 13.50 2.90 7.16
C VAL A 68 14.29 3.71 8.18
N THR A 69 14.09 5.03 8.24
CA THR A 69 14.89 5.93 9.08
C THR A 69 14.41 5.98 10.54
N GLN A 70 13.12 5.81 10.76
CA GLN A 70 12.48 5.91 12.08
C GLN A 70 11.86 4.58 12.53
N GLY A 71 11.58 3.69 11.57
CA GLY A 71 11.02 2.36 11.80
C GLY A 71 9.50 2.32 11.65
N ASP A 72 8.91 1.20 12.04
CA ASP A 72 7.47 0.99 11.95
C ASP A 72 6.72 1.71 13.08
N GLY A 73 5.54 2.25 12.80
CA GLY A 73 4.61 2.73 13.84
C GLY A 73 4.06 4.14 13.65
N LEU A 74 4.60 4.94 12.72
CA LEU A 74 4.06 6.27 12.41
C LEU A 74 2.72 6.22 11.65
N GLY A 75 2.39 5.06 11.07
CA GLY A 75 1.14 4.86 10.32
C GLY A 75 1.24 5.24 8.83
N TYR A 76 2.46 5.53 8.35
CA TYR A 76 2.79 5.78 6.96
C TYR A 76 4.28 5.46 6.68
N ASP A 77 4.66 5.27 5.42
CA ASP A 77 6.00 4.87 5.01
C ASP A 77 6.91 6.05 4.62
N ILE A 78 6.33 7.10 4.02
CA ILE A 78 7.08 8.22 3.41
C ILE A 78 6.49 9.56 3.84
N LEU A 79 7.37 10.45 4.33
CA LEU A 79 7.08 11.88 4.46
C LEU A 79 7.46 12.59 3.16
N SER A 80 6.49 13.29 2.57
CA SER A 80 6.64 14.11 1.36
C SER A 80 5.93 15.45 1.55
N PHE A 81 5.90 16.28 0.52
CA PHE A 81 5.33 17.62 0.56
C PHE A 81 4.56 17.91 -0.73
N ASN A 82 3.52 18.75 -0.62
CA ASN A 82 2.92 19.43 -1.75
C ASN A 82 3.81 20.61 -2.21
N PRO A 83 3.59 21.17 -3.41
CA PRO A 83 4.35 22.33 -3.89
C PRO A 83 4.24 23.57 -2.99
N ASP A 84 3.14 23.72 -2.26
CA ASP A 84 2.91 24.79 -1.27
C ASP A 84 3.66 24.57 0.06
N GLY A 85 4.29 23.39 0.23
CA GLY A 85 5.04 23.00 1.42
C GLY A 85 4.23 22.28 2.49
N SER A 86 2.92 22.07 2.31
CA SER A 86 2.12 21.23 3.22
C SER A 86 2.57 19.78 3.16
N GLU A 87 2.53 19.09 4.29
CA GLU A 87 3.02 17.71 4.40
C GLU A 87 2.08 16.70 3.74
N LYS A 88 2.69 15.64 3.22
CA LYS A 88 2.02 14.42 2.78
C LYS A 88 2.61 13.24 3.55
N HIS A 89 1.74 12.49 4.21
CA HIS A 89 2.09 11.23 4.87
C HIS A 89 1.60 10.11 3.97
N ILE A 90 2.53 9.37 3.37
CA ILE A 90 2.25 8.44 2.29
C ILE A 90 2.48 7.01 2.77
N GLU A 91 1.42 6.22 2.79
CA GLU A 91 1.47 4.76 2.94
C GLU A 91 1.59 4.09 1.57
N VAL A 92 2.48 3.12 1.42
CA VAL A 92 2.80 2.47 0.14
C VAL A 92 2.42 0.99 0.15
N LYS A 93 1.50 0.60 -0.74
CA LYS A 93 1.12 -0.81 -0.94
C LYS A 93 1.57 -1.27 -2.31
N THR A 94 2.47 -2.26 -2.32
CA THR A 94 3.16 -2.69 -3.54
C THR A 94 2.87 -4.13 -3.89
N THR A 95 2.63 -4.40 -5.17
CA THR A 95 2.52 -5.75 -5.71
C THR A 95 3.28 -5.91 -7.03
N THR A 96 3.71 -7.14 -7.32
CA THR A 96 4.24 -7.52 -8.63
C THR A 96 3.14 -7.83 -9.64
N ASP A 97 1.90 -8.00 -9.16
CA ASP A 97 0.72 -8.29 -9.95
C ASP A 97 0.01 -7.00 -10.40
N SER A 98 -1.17 -7.14 -11.00
CA SER A 98 -2.01 -6.03 -11.46
C SER A 98 -2.82 -5.38 -10.33
N GLU A 99 -3.46 -4.25 -10.67
CA GLU A 99 -4.20 -3.40 -9.73
C GLU A 99 -5.29 -4.12 -8.90
N ASN A 100 -5.96 -5.14 -9.39
CA ASN A 100 -7.17 -5.68 -8.72
C ASN A 100 -6.88 -6.69 -7.59
N ILE A 101 -5.64 -6.79 -7.13
CA ILE A 101 -5.25 -7.68 -6.04
C ILE A 101 -5.51 -7.01 -4.67
N PRO A 102 -6.20 -7.70 -3.74
CA PRO A 102 -6.34 -7.22 -2.36
C PRO A 102 -4.98 -7.01 -1.70
N PHE A 103 -4.90 -6.03 -0.81
CA PHE A 103 -3.69 -5.72 -0.06
C PHE A 103 -4.01 -5.65 1.43
N TYR A 104 -3.00 -5.90 2.25
CA TYR A 104 -3.12 -5.78 3.70
C TYR A 104 -2.85 -4.34 4.13
N ILE A 105 -3.62 -3.88 5.11
CA ILE A 105 -3.43 -2.61 5.80
C ILE A 105 -3.50 -2.89 7.30
N SER A 106 -2.61 -2.28 8.08
CA SER A 106 -2.64 -2.45 9.54
C SER A 106 -3.74 -1.60 10.17
N GLN A 107 -4.11 -1.93 11.41
CA GLN A 107 -5.03 -1.10 12.17
C GLN A 107 -4.48 0.31 12.39
N ASN A 108 -3.17 0.43 12.60
CA ASN A 108 -2.48 1.71 12.80
C ASN A 108 -2.59 2.61 11.57
N GLU A 109 -2.22 2.10 10.39
CA GLU A 109 -2.35 2.82 9.11
C GLU A 109 -3.80 3.26 8.84
N ARG A 110 -4.76 2.36 9.06
CA ARG A 110 -6.18 2.68 8.85
C ARG A 110 -6.68 3.75 9.82
N GLN A 111 -6.22 3.73 11.07
CA GLN A 111 -6.60 4.73 12.07
C GLN A 111 -5.95 6.08 11.75
N TYR A 112 -4.66 6.09 11.40
CA TYR A 112 -3.93 7.28 10.99
C TYR A 112 -4.60 7.98 9.79
N ALA A 113 -5.01 7.21 8.77
CA ALA A 113 -5.75 7.72 7.62
C ALA A 113 -7.06 8.45 7.96
N LYS A 114 -7.70 8.08 9.08
CA LYS A 114 -8.92 8.73 9.57
C LYS A 114 -8.63 9.99 10.36
N GLU A 115 -7.57 9.97 11.16
CA GLU A 115 -7.18 11.06 12.06
C GLU A 115 -6.53 12.22 11.28
N ASP A 116 -5.60 11.92 10.39
CA ASP A 116 -4.91 12.91 9.55
C ASP A 116 -5.34 12.85 8.08
N ASN A 117 -6.64 12.90 7.87
CA ASN A 117 -7.28 12.80 6.55
C ASN A 117 -6.77 13.86 5.55
N SER A 118 -6.37 15.05 6.01
CA SER A 118 -5.88 16.12 5.12
C SER A 118 -4.50 15.84 4.52
N SER A 119 -3.61 15.21 5.28
CA SER A 119 -2.23 14.96 4.84
C SER A 119 -1.97 13.51 4.44
N TYR A 120 -2.86 12.58 4.78
CA TYR A 120 -2.68 11.16 4.47
C TYR A 120 -2.95 10.79 3.01
N TRP A 121 -2.08 9.95 2.45
CA TRP A 121 -2.22 9.36 1.13
C TRP A 121 -1.91 7.87 1.17
N LEU A 122 -2.67 7.08 0.41
CA LEU A 122 -2.33 5.70 0.07
C LEU A 122 -1.87 5.64 -1.39
N TYR A 123 -0.65 5.17 -1.61
CA TYR A 123 -0.05 4.98 -2.92
C TYR A 123 -0.01 3.48 -3.21
N ARG A 124 -0.72 3.05 -4.25
CA ARG A 124 -0.66 1.67 -4.72
C ARG A 124 0.24 1.54 -5.93
N VAL A 125 1.30 0.78 -5.76
CA VAL A 125 2.28 0.49 -6.80
C VAL A 125 2.08 -0.93 -7.31
N TYR A 126 1.82 -1.09 -8.59
CA TYR A 126 1.56 -2.39 -9.23
C TYR A 126 2.47 -2.60 -10.43
N ASP A 127 2.58 -3.85 -10.88
CA ASP A 127 3.50 -4.26 -11.94
C ASP A 127 4.97 -3.81 -11.68
N ILE A 128 5.41 -3.73 -10.40
CA ILE A 128 6.70 -3.11 -10.00
C ILE A 128 7.96 -3.75 -10.61
N ASN A 129 7.85 -4.99 -11.11
CA ASN A 129 8.95 -5.70 -11.79
C ASN A 129 8.91 -5.57 -13.32
N LYS A 130 7.91 -4.88 -13.87
CA LYS A 130 7.73 -4.60 -15.30
C LYS A 130 7.71 -3.08 -15.49
N GLU A 131 6.57 -2.53 -15.86
CA GLU A 131 6.30 -1.10 -15.93
C GLU A 131 5.49 -0.71 -14.70
N ALA A 132 6.17 -0.13 -13.71
CA ALA A 132 5.54 0.27 -12.46
C ALA A 132 4.46 1.33 -12.72
N LYS A 133 3.27 1.07 -12.20
CA LYS A 133 2.12 1.98 -12.26
C LYS A 133 1.72 2.39 -10.85
N LEU A 134 1.14 3.58 -10.72
CA LEU A 134 0.84 4.20 -9.44
C LEU A 134 -0.59 4.75 -9.42
N GLU A 135 -1.40 4.22 -8.50
CA GLU A 135 -2.70 4.76 -8.11
C GLU A 135 -2.58 5.48 -6.76
N LYS A 136 -3.31 6.58 -6.59
CA LYS A 136 -3.22 7.44 -5.40
C LYS A 136 -4.61 7.70 -4.83
N TYR A 137 -4.74 7.52 -3.52
CA TYR A 137 -5.97 7.76 -2.78
C TYR A 137 -5.69 8.73 -1.65
N HIS A 138 -6.51 9.78 -1.52
CA HIS A 138 -6.29 10.83 -0.54
C HIS A 138 -7.25 10.67 0.63
N GLY A 139 -6.73 10.68 1.84
CA GLY A 139 -7.55 10.77 3.03
C GLY A 139 -8.22 9.48 3.49
N ASN A 140 -9.45 9.58 3.99
CA ASN A 140 -10.19 8.47 4.62
C ASN A 140 -10.43 7.33 3.63
N LEU A 141 -9.76 6.21 3.84
CA LEU A 141 -9.78 5.08 2.92
C LEU A 141 -11.13 4.34 2.82
N GLU A 142 -12.06 4.55 3.75
CA GLU A 142 -13.41 3.93 3.69
C GLU A 142 -14.24 4.41 2.50
N GLN A 143 -13.89 5.55 1.90
CA GLN A 143 -14.54 6.01 0.68
C GLN A 143 -14.08 5.24 -0.58
N TYR A 144 -12.99 4.47 -0.50
CA TYR A 144 -12.40 3.77 -1.64
C TYR A 144 -12.40 2.25 -1.47
N PHE A 145 -12.33 1.74 -0.24
CA PHE A 145 -12.14 0.31 0.03
C PHE A 145 -13.12 -0.23 1.06
N SER A 146 -13.48 -1.50 0.91
CA SER A 146 -14.12 -2.30 1.96
C SER A 146 -13.05 -3.09 2.72
N PHE A 147 -13.16 -3.15 4.04
CA PHE A 147 -12.16 -3.79 4.90
C PHE A 147 -12.74 -5.04 5.56
N GLU A 148 -12.00 -6.14 5.46
CA GLU A 148 -12.27 -7.39 6.17
C GLU A 148 -11.23 -7.57 7.29
N PRO A 149 -11.63 -7.92 8.52
CA PRO A 149 -10.68 -8.16 9.61
C PRO A 149 -9.85 -9.42 9.32
N THR A 150 -8.53 -9.30 9.40
CA THR A 150 -7.59 -10.40 9.12
C THR A 150 -6.93 -10.95 10.38
N ASN A 151 -6.73 -10.12 11.41
CA ASN A 151 -6.08 -10.46 12.67
C ASN A 151 -6.81 -9.84 13.86
N TYR A 152 -6.65 -10.43 15.04
CA TYR A 152 -7.16 -9.92 16.31
C TYR A 152 -6.03 -9.80 17.33
N LEU A 153 -5.99 -8.67 18.05
CA LEU A 153 -5.12 -8.52 19.22
C LEU A 153 -5.87 -9.04 20.46
N ALA A 154 -5.33 -10.05 21.12
CA ALA A 154 -5.86 -10.57 22.37
C ALA A 154 -5.19 -9.87 23.56
N LEU A 155 -5.98 -9.18 24.38
CA LEU A 155 -5.52 -8.61 25.64
C LEU A 155 -5.91 -9.53 26.79
N LYS A 156 -4.99 -9.72 27.74
CA LYS A 156 -5.29 -10.47 28.96
C LYS A 156 -6.31 -9.66 29.77
N LYS A 157 -7.42 -10.30 30.15
CA LYS A 157 -8.37 -9.70 31.09
C LYS A 157 -7.70 -9.60 32.46
N GLU A 158 -7.72 -8.42 33.07
CA GLU A 158 -7.44 -8.29 34.50
C GLU A 158 -8.63 -8.94 35.24
N ASN A 159 -8.32 -9.90 36.12
CA ASN A 159 -9.31 -10.59 36.95
C ASN A 159 -9.58 -9.80 38.23
#